data_AF-A0A343UY21-F1
#
_entry.id   AF-A0A343UY21-F1
#
_cell.length_a   1.000
_cell.length_b   1.000
_cell.length_c   1.000
_cell.angle_alpha   90.00
_cell.angle_beta   90.00
_cell.angle_gamma   90.00
#
_symmetry.space_group_name_H-M   'P 1'
#
loop_
_entity.id
_entity.type
_entity.pdbx_description
1 polymer ?
#
loop_
_entity_poly.entity_id
_entity_poly.type
_entity_poly.pdbx_seq_one_letter_code
_entity_poly.pdbx_strand_id
1 'polypeptide(L)'
;MLNYFILLFTLLTFNNIILLNEETLILSCFIVFSWLFNKNVGTLLKKDFNHRSNEIKSTIQLSLKEIEISLNKALNTKYNLWNLFYNFKLLAKHYLKFSYIVSDWYYSYKLKTTKTNFPQRLQFIYRLENCTSKLLSLVLTKKLIKIVQLKSFYSLKLKNPYFICLNKINIRECLQSIKLT
;
A
#
# COMPACT_ATOMS: atom_id res chain seq x y z
N MET A 1 40.41 79.89 33.01
CA MET A 1 39.07 79.40 33.41
C MET A 1 38.88 79.46 34.93
N LEU A 2 39.72 78.83 35.75
CA LEU A 2 39.58 78.86 37.22
C LEU A 2 39.60 80.29 37.81
N ASN A 3 40.51 81.16 37.36
CA ASN A 3 40.56 82.56 37.81
C ASN A 3 39.28 83.34 37.48
N TYR A 4 38.63 83.08 36.35
CA TYR A 4 37.37 83.75 36.00
C TYR A 4 36.21 83.28 36.87
N PHE A 5 36.16 81.99 37.22
CA PHE A 5 35.17 81.47 38.15
C PHE A 5 35.35 82.03 39.56
N ILE A 6 36.58 82.14 40.03
CA ILE A 6 36.89 82.75 41.34
C ILE A 6 36.48 84.22 41.35
N LEU A 7 36.81 84.98 40.30
CA LEU A 7 36.50 86.41 40.19
C LEU A 7 34.99 86.65 40.10
N LEU A 8 34.26 85.81 39.36
CA LEU A 8 32.79 85.83 39.29
C LEU A 8 32.15 85.49 40.64
N PHE A 9 32.67 84.49 41.35
CA PHE A 9 32.18 84.10 42.66
C PHE A 9 32.40 85.23 43.69
N THR A 10 33.58 85.85 43.70
CA THR A 10 33.86 87.01 44.56
C THR A 10 32.94 88.20 44.26
N LEU A 11 32.60 88.43 42.98
CA LEU A 11 31.71 89.52 42.57
C LEU A 11 30.25 89.25 42.97
N LEU A 12 29.80 87.99 42.89
CA LEU A 12 28.48 87.53 43.34
C LEU A 12 28.31 87.62 44.86
N THR A 13 29.35 87.30 45.63
CA THR A 13 29.34 87.43 47.10
C THR A 13 29.44 88.90 47.53
N PHE A 14 30.24 89.72 46.84
CA PHE A 14 30.39 91.15 47.15
C PHE A 14 29.11 91.94 46.90
N ASN A 15 28.36 91.59 45.85
CA ASN A 15 27.05 92.20 45.56
C ASN A 15 25.89 91.61 46.39
N ASN A 16 26.15 90.76 47.40
CA ASN A 16 25.15 90.06 48.22
C ASN A 16 24.09 89.26 47.42
N ILE A 17 24.38 88.91 46.16
CA ILE A 17 23.48 88.09 45.33
C ILE A 17 23.47 86.65 45.85
N ILE A 18 24.63 86.17 46.31
CA ILE A 18 24.79 84.89 46.99
C ILE A 18 25.19 85.18 48.43
N LEU A 19 24.24 85.06 49.36
CA LEU A 19 24.52 85.15 50.78
C LEU A 19 25.18 83.84 51.23
N LEU A 20 26.44 83.89 51.69
CA LEU A 20 27.07 82.72 52.29
C LEU A 20 26.37 82.39 53.62
N ASN A 21 25.46 81.43 53.56
CA ASN A 21 24.73 80.91 54.71
C ASN A 21 24.92 79.39 54.79
N GLU A 22 24.56 78.78 55.93
CA GLU A 22 24.63 77.32 56.14
C GLU A 22 23.93 76.54 55.01
N GLU A 23 22.79 77.03 54.52
CA GLU A 23 22.04 76.43 53.43
C GLU A 23 22.84 76.39 52.10
N THR A 24 23.63 77.42 51.81
CA THR A 24 24.47 77.44 50.59
C THR A 24 25.64 76.46 50.68
N LEU A 25 26.15 76.22 51.89
CA LEU A 25 27.20 75.24 52.14
C LEU A 25 26.64 73.82 51.99
N ILE A 26 25.45 73.56 52.54
CA ILE A 26 24.70 72.30 52.35
C ILE A 26 24.44 72.04 50.86
N LEU A 27 24.00 73.06 50.12
CA LEU A 27 23.77 72.96 48.67
C LEU A 27 25.07 72.59 47.92
N SER A 28 26.18 73.25 48.23
CA SER A 28 27.47 72.94 47.59
C SER A 28 27.92 71.50 47.87
N CYS A 29 27.72 71.03 49.10
CA CYS A 29 28.05 69.67 49.52
C CYS A 29 27.16 68.65 48.80
N PHE A 30 25.86 68.95 48.65
CA PHE A 30 24.93 68.12 47.89
C PHE A 30 25.27 68.04 46.40
N ILE A 31 25.70 69.14 45.78
CA ILE A 31 26.13 69.17 44.37
C ILE A 31 27.38 68.29 44.18
N VAL A 32 28.38 68.44 45.06
CA VAL A 32 29.61 67.64 45.01
C VAL A 32 29.30 66.16 45.25
N PHE A 33 28.44 65.85 46.24
CA PHE A 33 27.99 64.48 46.51
C PHE A 33 27.26 63.90 45.30
N SER A 34 26.31 64.62 44.71
CA SER A 34 25.56 64.19 43.53
C SER A 34 26.47 63.94 42.33
N TRP A 35 27.50 64.78 42.14
CA TRP A 35 28.50 64.59 41.09
C TRP A 35 29.35 63.34 41.33
N LEU A 36 29.85 63.14 42.54
CA LEU A 36 30.61 61.94 42.94
C LEU A 36 29.77 60.67 42.83
N PHE A 37 28.51 60.73 43.27
CA PHE A 37 27.56 59.62 43.19
C PHE A 37 27.29 59.24 41.73
N ASN A 38 27.01 60.22 40.86
CA ASN A 38 26.80 59.95 39.44
C ASN A 38 28.07 59.37 38.78
N LYS A 39 29.25 59.89 39.13
CA LYS A 39 30.52 59.40 38.58
C LYS A 39 30.83 57.97 39.01
N ASN A 40 30.63 57.63 40.28
CA ASN A 40 30.99 56.32 40.83
C ASN A 40 29.87 55.29 40.65
N VAL A 41 28.67 55.61 41.10
CA VAL A 41 27.52 54.68 41.10
C VAL A 41 26.80 54.72 39.75
N GLY A 42 26.61 55.91 39.16
CA GLY A 42 25.91 56.04 37.88
C GLY A 42 26.63 55.31 36.73
N THR A 43 27.96 55.29 36.72
CA THR A 43 28.74 54.56 35.71
C THR A 43 28.67 53.03 35.91
N LEU A 44 28.68 52.55 37.16
CA LEU A 44 28.48 51.14 37.49
C LEU A 44 27.09 50.66 37.07
N LEU A 45 26.04 51.40 37.44
CA LEU A 45 24.67 51.10 37.04
C LEU A 45 24.51 51.08 35.52
N LYS A 46 25.11 52.05 34.82
CA LYS A 46 25.06 52.08 33.34
C LYS A 46 25.74 50.86 32.72
N LYS A 47 26.86 50.39 33.27
CA LYS A 47 27.53 49.17 32.81
C LYS A 47 26.67 47.94 33.04
N ASP A 48 26.09 47.79 34.24
CA ASP A 48 25.22 46.67 34.57
C ASP A 48 23.96 46.64 33.71
N PHE A 49 23.32 47.79 33.49
CA PHE A 49 22.16 47.88 32.60
C PHE A 49 22.51 47.54 31.15
N ASN A 50 23.66 48.01 30.65
CA ASN A 50 24.11 47.65 29.32
C ASN A 50 24.43 46.16 29.20
N HIS A 51 25.05 45.56 30.23
CA HIS A 51 25.32 44.13 30.27
C HIS A 51 24.03 43.32 30.21
N ARG A 52 23.08 43.59 31.12
CA ARG A 52 21.78 42.90 31.15
C ARG A 52 21.00 43.09 29.86
N SER A 53 21.01 44.30 29.29
CA SER A 53 20.36 44.57 28.01
C SER A 53 20.96 43.74 26.87
N ASN A 54 22.29 43.65 26.81
CA ASN A 54 22.97 42.84 25.81
C ASN A 54 22.72 41.34 26.01
N GLU A 55 22.72 40.85 27.26
CA GLU A 55 22.37 39.47 27.57
C GLU A 55 20.95 39.15 27.10
N ILE A 56 19.95 39.94 27.50
CA ILE A 56 18.56 39.76 27.07
C ILE A 56 18.44 39.75 25.54
N LYS A 57 19.10 40.71 24.87
CA LYS A 57 19.12 40.77 23.41
C LYS A 57 19.71 39.50 22.80
N SER A 58 20.82 39.00 23.35
CA SER A 58 21.48 37.78 22.87
C SER A 58 20.61 36.55 23.07
N THR A 59 19.94 36.43 24.22
CA THR A 59 19.06 35.30 24.53
C THR A 59 17.84 35.28 23.61
N ILE A 60 17.23 36.45 23.36
CA ILE A 60 16.12 36.58 22.41
C ILE A 60 16.57 36.26 20.98
N GLN A 61 17.76 36.72 20.58
CA GLN A 61 18.27 36.44 19.25
C GLN A 61 18.55 34.95 19.04
N LEU A 62 19.08 34.26 20.06
CA LEU A 62 19.32 32.81 20.01
C LEU A 62 18.01 32.03 19.97
N SER A 63 17.03 32.37 20.81
CA SER A 63 15.74 31.69 20.82
C SER A 63 14.99 31.86 19.50
N LEU A 64 15.04 33.05 18.89
CA LEU A 64 14.45 33.27 17.56
C LEU A 64 15.13 32.42 16.47
N LYS A 65 16.47 32.29 16.49
CA LYS A 65 17.19 31.41 15.57
C LYS A 65 16.82 29.95 15.77
N GLU A 66 16.66 29.49 17.00
CA GLU A 66 16.22 28.12 17.29
C GLU A 66 14.80 27.84 16.79
N ILE A 67 13.90 28.81 16.95
CA ILE A 67 12.53 28.75 16.41
C ILE A 67 12.56 28.67 14.89
N GLU A 68 13.38 29.49 14.22
CA GLU A 68 13.54 29.47 12.76
C GLU A 68 14.04 28.11 12.26
N ILE A 69 15.08 27.56 12.90
CA ILE A 69 15.61 26.22 12.57
C ILE A 69 14.54 25.14 12.78
N SER A 70 13.79 25.22 13.88
CA SER A 70 12.73 24.25 14.20
C SER A 70 11.58 24.31 13.20
N LEU A 71 11.16 25.52 12.81
CA LEU A 71 10.16 25.72 11.76
C LEU A 71 10.62 25.19 10.42
N ASN A 72 11.85 25.46 10.01
CA ASN A 72 12.40 24.95 8.75
C ASN A 72 12.46 23.41 8.75
N LYS A 73 12.86 22.79 9.87
CA LYS A 73 12.81 21.33 10.02
C LYS A 73 11.38 20.80 9.89
N ALA A 74 10.40 21.43 10.55
CA ALA A 74 9.00 21.04 10.49
C ALA A 74 8.39 21.17 9.08
N LEU A 75 8.78 22.22 8.35
CA LEU A 75 8.35 22.40 6.95
C LEU A 75 8.97 21.33 6.04
N ASN A 76 10.26 21.03 6.23
CA ASN A 76 10.94 20.02 5.42
C ASN A 76 10.40 18.61 5.69
N THR A 77 10.12 18.25 6.95
CA THR A 77 9.48 16.97 7.28
C THR A 77 8.07 16.88 6.71
N LYS A 78 7.29 17.96 6.76
CA LYS A 78 5.98 18.01 6.11
C LYS A 78 6.09 17.78 4.61
N TYR A 79 7.02 18.45 3.93
CA TYR A 79 7.25 18.25 2.49
C TYR A 79 7.62 16.80 2.16
N ASN A 80 8.53 16.20 2.92
CA ASN A 80 8.94 14.80 2.75
C ASN A 80 7.78 13.83 2.95
N LEU A 81 6.91 14.07 3.94
CA LEU A 81 5.70 13.28 4.15
C LEU A 81 4.73 13.36 2.97
N TRP A 82 4.52 14.56 2.41
CA TRP A 82 3.70 14.72 1.21
C TRP A 82 4.28 13.99 -0.01
N ASN A 83 5.60 14.05 -0.19
CA ASN A 83 6.28 13.32 -1.25
C ASN A 83 6.14 11.80 -1.08
N LEU A 84 6.29 11.29 0.15
CA LEU A 84 6.04 9.88 0.46
C LEU A 84 4.59 9.49 0.13
N PHE A 85 3.61 10.30 0.52
CA PHE A 85 2.21 10.03 0.23
C PHE A 85 1.93 9.96 -1.28
N TYR A 86 2.53 10.87 -2.05
CA TYR A 86 2.45 10.85 -3.51
C TYR A 86 3.07 9.57 -4.10
N ASN A 87 4.25 9.17 -3.62
CA ASN A 87 4.92 7.95 -4.04
C ASN A 87 4.12 6.69 -3.70
N PHE A 88 3.50 6.63 -2.51
CA PHE A 88 2.59 5.54 -2.15
C PHE A 88 1.37 5.46 -3.07
N LYS A 89 0.79 6.61 -3.44
CA LYS A 89 -0.32 6.66 -4.39
C LYS A 89 0.09 6.14 -5.76
N LEU A 90 1.27 6.51 -6.25
CA LEU A 90 1.83 5.98 -7.49
C LEU A 90 2.07 4.47 -7.40
N LEU A 91 2.67 4.00 -6.31
CA LEU A 91 2.93 2.58 -6.07
C LEU A 91 1.64 1.77 -6.08
N ALA A 92 0.59 2.24 -5.42
CA ALA A 92 -0.73 1.59 -5.43
C ALA A 92 -1.29 1.49 -6.86
N LYS A 93 -1.15 2.55 -7.66
CA LYS A 93 -1.58 2.54 -9.07
C LYS A 93 -0.79 1.50 -9.89
N HIS A 94 0.53 1.42 -9.70
CA HIS A 94 1.36 0.42 -10.36
C HIS A 94 1.01 -1.00 -9.93
N TYR A 95 0.77 -1.22 -8.64
CA TYR A 95 0.35 -2.50 -8.12
C TYR A 95 -0.99 -2.96 -8.71
N LEU A 96 -1.98 -2.06 -8.76
CA LEU A 96 -3.27 -2.36 -9.40
C LEU A 96 -3.08 -2.73 -10.87
N LYS A 97 -2.32 -1.94 -11.64
CA LYS A 97 -2.02 -2.25 -13.05
C LYS A 97 -1.35 -3.61 -13.20
N PHE A 98 -0.39 -3.93 -12.35
CA PHE A 98 0.27 -5.23 -12.35
C PHE A 98 -0.72 -6.37 -12.03
N SER A 99 -1.57 -6.21 -11.01
CA SER A 99 -2.57 -7.21 -10.65
C SER A 99 -3.57 -7.48 -11.78
N TYR A 100 -3.97 -6.45 -12.53
CA TYR A 100 -4.80 -6.62 -13.73
C TYR A 100 -4.10 -7.42 -14.81
N ILE A 101 -2.83 -7.10 -15.12
CA ILE A 101 -2.05 -7.83 -16.13
C ILE A 101 -1.87 -9.30 -15.74
N VAL A 102 -1.56 -9.58 -14.47
CA VAL A 102 -1.41 -10.96 -13.96
C VAL A 102 -2.73 -11.72 -14.04
N SER A 103 -3.84 -11.08 -13.66
CA SER A 103 -5.17 -11.69 -13.70
C SER A 103 -5.59 -12.03 -15.13
N ASP A 104 -5.36 -11.10 -16.07
CA ASP A 104 -5.67 -11.30 -17.49
C ASP A 104 -4.78 -12.37 -18.13
N TRP A 105 -3.48 -12.39 -17.80
CA TRP A 105 -2.55 -13.43 -18.21
C TRP A 105 -2.99 -14.80 -17.68
N TYR A 106 -3.38 -14.89 -16.41
CA TYR A 106 -3.85 -16.14 -15.80
C TYR A 106 -5.13 -16.65 -16.46
N TYR A 107 -6.09 -15.75 -16.72
CA TYR A 107 -7.33 -16.11 -17.43
C TYR A 107 -7.04 -16.61 -18.85
N SER A 108 -6.20 -15.89 -19.59
CA SER A 108 -5.76 -16.26 -20.94
C SER A 108 -5.02 -17.60 -20.96
N TYR A 109 -4.14 -17.85 -19.98
CA TYR A 109 -3.45 -19.13 -19.83
C TYR A 109 -4.44 -20.27 -19.56
N LYS A 110 -5.38 -20.09 -18.62
CA LYS A 110 -6.42 -21.08 -18.31
C LYS A 110 -7.32 -21.36 -19.51
N LEU A 111 -7.70 -20.35 -20.27
CA LEU A 111 -8.43 -20.53 -21.53
C LEU A 111 -7.63 -21.31 -22.56
N LYS A 112 -6.32 -21.06 -22.69
CA LYS A 112 -5.46 -21.78 -23.63
C LYS A 112 -5.26 -23.24 -23.23
N THR A 113 -5.08 -23.54 -21.95
CA THR A 113 -4.93 -24.92 -21.46
C THR A 113 -6.24 -25.72 -21.55
N THR A 114 -7.37 -25.08 -21.28
CA THR A 114 -8.69 -25.73 -21.47
C THR A 114 -9.01 -25.96 -22.94
N LYS A 115 -8.76 -24.97 -23.82
CA LYS A 115 -8.96 -25.10 -25.27
C LYS A 115 -8.07 -26.17 -25.92
N THR A 116 -6.89 -26.46 -25.37
CA THR A 116 -5.99 -27.49 -25.91
C THR A 116 -6.40 -28.91 -25.48
N ASN A 117 -6.94 -29.06 -24.26
CA ASN A 117 -7.40 -30.35 -23.76
C ASN A 117 -8.74 -30.80 -24.37
N PHE A 118 -9.64 -29.86 -24.70
CA PHE A 118 -10.94 -30.16 -25.27
C PHE A 118 -10.90 -30.94 -26.60
N PRO A 119 -10.14 -30.54 -27.64
CA PRO A 119 -10.08 -31.27 -28.90
C PRO A 119 -9.46 -32.65 -28.75
N GLN A 120 -8.49 -32.83 -27.85
CA GLN A 120 -7.90 -34.14 -27.57
C GLN A 120 -8.93 -35.10 -26.97
N ARG A 121 -9.72 -34.62 -26.00
CA ARG A 121 -10.83 -35.41 -25.40
C ARG A 121 -11.90 -35.73 -26.44
N LEU A 122 -12.24 -34.77 -27.30
CA LEU A 122 -13.24 -34.96 -28.34
C LEU A 122 -12.76 -35.96 -29.40
N GLN A 123 -11.48 -35.90 -29.79
CA GLN A 123 -10.86 -36.88 -30.69
C GLN A 123 -10.83 -38.28 -30.07
N PHE A 124 -10.57 -38.39 -28.77
CA PHE A 124 -10.63 -39.67 -28.06
C PHE A 124 -12.03 -40.27 -28.07
N ILE A 125 -13.06 -39.48 -27.74
CA ILE A 125 -14.46 -39.90 -27.78
C ILE A 125 -14.84 -40.37 -29.19
N TYR A 126 -14.50 -39.59 -30.22
CA TYR A 126 -14.75 -39.95 -31.62
C TYR A 126 -14.10 -41.29 -32.02
N ARG A 127 -12.85 -41.53 -31.59
CA ARG A 127 -12.17 -42.81 -31.83
C ARG A 127 -12.85 -43.96 -31.10
N LEU A 128 -13.29 -43.74 -29.87
CA LEU A 128 -13.98 -44.74 -29.07
C LEU A 128 -15.33 -45.10 -29.72
N GLU A 129 -16.13 -44.12 -30.12
CA GLU A 129 -17.39 -44.32 -30.84
C GLU A 129 -17.19 -45.09 -32.16
N ASN A 130 -16.15 -44.78 -32.92
CA ASN A 130 -15.83 -45.53 -34.14
C ASN A 130 -15.46 -47.00 -33.85
N CYS A 131 -14.68 -47.26 -32.81
CA CYS A 131 -14.32 -48.63 -32.42
C CYS A 131 -15.52 -49.41 -31.91
N THR A 132 -16.39 -48.81 -31.08
CA THR A 132 -17.60 -49.46 -30.57
C THR A 132 -18.59 -49.74 -31.69
N SER A 133 -18.78 -48.81 -32.63
CA SER A 133 -19.61 -49.01 -33.81
C SER A 133 -19.12 -50.17 -34.68
N LYS A 134 -17.81 -50.25 -34.96
CA LYS A 134 -17.21 -51.38 -35.68
C LYS A 134 -17.41 -52.71 -34.96
N LEU A 135 -17.20 -52.74 -33.64
CA LEU A 135 -17.39 -53.94 -32.84
C LEU A 135 -18.84 -54.38 -32.85
N LEU A 136 -19.78 -53.44 -32.70
CA LEU A 136 -21.22 -53.71 -32.74
C LEU A 136 -21.65 -54.27 -34.10
N SER A 137 -21.16 -53.69 -35.20
CA SER A 137 -21.37 -54.20 -36.56
C SER A 137 -20.82 -55.62 -36.73
N LEU A 138 -19.64 -55.92 -36.21
CA LEU A 138 -19.04 -57.26 -36.26
C LEU A 138 -19.85 -58.28 -35.45
N VAL A 139 -20.36 -57.89 -34.28
CA VAL A 139 -21.24 -58.74 -33.47
C VAL A 139 -22.56 -59.03 -34.20
N LEU A 140 -23.17 -58.01 -34.81
CA LEU A 140 -24.40 -58.16 -35.59
C LEU A 140 -24.21 -59.09 -36.79
N THR A 141 -23.17 -58.88 -37.59
CA THR A 141 -22.85 -59.73 -38.73
C THR A 141 -22.61 -61.18 -38.33
N LYS A 142 -21.84 -61.44 -37.26
CA LYS A 142 -21.66 -62.81 -36.72
C LYS A 142 -22.97 -63.45 -36.27
N LYS A 143 -23.84 -62.71 -35.58
CA LYS A 143 -25.15 -63.21 -35.19
C LYS A 143 -26.02 -63.54 -36.40
N LEU A 144 -26.05 -62.66 -37.40
CA LEU A 144 -26.79 -62.88 -38.65
C LEU A 144 -26.26 -64.10 -39.41
N ILE A 145 -24.95 -64.26 -39.56
CA ILE A 145 -24.34 -65.44 -40.18
C ILE A 145 -24.79 -66.71 -39.45
N LYS A 146 -24.76 -66.73 -38.11
CA LYS A 146 -25.21 -67.88 -37.32
C LYS A 146 -26.69 -68.20 -37.54
N ILE A 147 -27.55 -67.18 -37.58
CA ILE A 147 -28.99 -67.36 -37.86
C ILE A 147 -29.19 -67.92 -39.28
N VAL A 148 -28.48 -67.40 -40.27
CA VAL A 148 -28.56 -67.87 -41.66
C VAL A 148 -28.06 -69.30 -41.78
N GLN A 149 -26.95 -69.66 -41.13
CA GLN A 149 -26.43 -71.03 -41.09
C GLN A 149 -27.41 -71.99 -40.42
N LEU A 150 -28.00 -71.61 -39.28
CA LEU A 150 -29.04 -72.41 -38.64
C LEU A 150 -30.26 -72.59 -39.55
N LYS A 151 -30.74 -71.50 -40.16
CA LYS A 151 -31.87 -71.55 -41.12
C LYS A 151 -31.54 -72.46 -42.31
N SER A 152 -30.33 -72.35 -42.85
CA SER A 152 -29.84 -73.22 -43.93
C SER A 152 -29.82 -74.68 -43.49
N PHE A 153 -29.26 -74.98 -42.31
CA PHE A 153 -29.23 -76.33 -41.72
C PHE A 153 -30.63 -76.91 -41.54
N TYR A 154 -31.59 -76.15 -40.99
CA TYR A 154 -32.97 -76.59 -40.84
C TYR A 154 -33.73 -76.71 -42.17
N SER A 155 -33.32 -75.98 -43.21
CA SER A 155 -33.90 -76.08 -44.56
C SER A 155 -33.32 -77.23 -45.39
N LEU A 156 -32.15 -77.77 -45.01
CA LEU A 156 -31.58 -78.94 -45.64
C LEU A 156 -32.42 -80.17 -45.30
N LYS A 157 -33.09 -80.74 -46.31
CA LYS A 157 -33.73 -82.06 -46.19
C LYS A 157 -32.65 -83.14 -46.13
N LEU A 158 -32.16 -83.42 -44.92
CA LEU A 158 -31.27 -84.54 -44.65
C LEU A 158 -32.02 -85.85 -44.95
N LYS A 159 -31.67 -86.52 -46.06
CA LYS A 159 -32.12 -87.89 -46.40
C LYS A 159 -31.36 -88.91 -45.55
N ASN A 160 -31.35 -88.74 -44.22
CA ASN A 160 -30.81 -89.73 -43.30
C ASN A 160 -31.96 -90.27 -42.43
N PRO A 161 -32.25 -91.59 -42.47
CA PRO A 161 -33.42 -92.18 -41.80
C PRO A 161 -33.44 -91.94 -40.29
N TYR A 162 -32.27 -91.80 -39.65
CA TYR A 162 -32.17 -91.54 -38.21
C TYR A 162 -32.62 -90.12 -37.82
N PHE A 163 -32.36 -89.12 -38.66
CA PHE A 163 -32.77 -87.72 -38.40
C PHE A 163 -34.26 -87.45 -38.69
N ILE A 164 -34.85 -88.21 -39.62
CA ILE A 164 -36.29 -88.14 -39.91
C ILE A 164 -37.13 -88.60 -38.71
N CYS A 165 -36.64 -89.59 -37.95
CA CYS A 165 -37.30 -90.02 -36.72
C CYS A 165 -37.18 -88.99 -35.59
N LEU A 166 -36.01 -88.37 -35.40
CA LEU A 166 -35.80 -87.35 -34.36
C LEU A 166 -36.73 -86.14 -34.52
N ASN A 167 -36.91 -85.64 -35.75
CA ASN A 167 -37.86 -84.54 -35.98
C ASN A 167 -39.32 -84.96 -35.69
N LYS A 168 -39.71 -86.20 -35.98
CA LYS A 168 -41.06 -86.71 -35.65
C LYS A 168 -41.27 -86.86 -34.15
N ILE A 169 -40.24 -87.24 -33.39
CA ILE A 169 -40.29 -87.36 -31.92
C ILE A 169 -40.39 -85.97 -31.28
N ASN A 170 -39.55 -85.02 -31.66
CA ASN A 170 -39.61 -83.65 -31.12
C ASN A 170 -40.92 -82.93 -31.45
N ILE A 171 -41.48 -83.13 -32.66
CA ILE A 171 -42.79 -82.57 -33.01
C ILE A 171 -43.90 -83.21 -32.16
N ARG A 172 -43.80 -84.51 -31.86
CA ARG A 172 -44.75 -85.21 -30.98
C ARG A 172 -44.67 -84.70 -29.54
N GLU A 173 -43.46 -84.47 -29.02
CA GLU A 173 -43.25 -83.90 -27.69
C GLU A 173 -43.77 -82.47 -27.60
N CYS A 174 -43.50 -81.60 -28.59
CA CYS A 174 -44.07 -80.25 -28.65
C CYS A 174 -45.62 -80.26 -28.72
N LEU A 175 -46.21 -81.17 -29.50
CA LEU A 175 -47.67 -81.30 -29.59
C LEU A 175 -48.29 -81.84 -28.28
N GLN A 176 -47.58 -82.70 -27.56
CA GLN A 176 -48.00 -83.14 -26.23
C GLN A 176 -47.88 -82.03 -25.19
N SER A 177 -46.83 -81.20 -25.24
CA SER A 177 -46.68 -80.07 -24.32
C SER A 177 -47.72 -78.97 -24.55
N ILE A 178 -48.20 -78.79 -25.79
CA ILE A 178 -49.29 -77.84 -26.11
C ILE A 178 -50.67 -78.37 -25.65
N LYS A 179 -50.87 -79.68 -25.57
CA LYS A 179 -52.13 -80.29 -25.09
C LYS A 179 -52.26 -80.34 -23.57
N LEU A 180 -51.21 -79.97 -22.82
CA LEU A 180 -51.17 -79.96 -21.36
C LEU A 180 -51.29 -78.55 -20.73
N THR A 181 -51.83 -77.60 -21.50
CA THR A 181 -52.36 -76.30 -21.06
C THR A 181 -53.77 -76.15 -21.58
#